data_AF-A0A6B3E8J3-F1
#
_entry.id   AF-A0A6B3E8J3-F1
#
_cell.length_a   1.000
_cell.length_b   1.000
_cell.length_c   1.000
_cell.angle_alpha   90.00
_cell.angle_beta   90.00
_cell.angle_gamma   90.00
#
_symmetry.space_group_name_H-M   'P 1'
#
loop_
_entity.id
_entity.type
_entity.pdbx_description
1 polymer ?
#
loop_
_entity_poly.entity_id
_entity_poly.type
_entity_poly.pdbx_seq_one_letter_code
_entity_poly.pdbx_strand_id
1 'polypeptide(L)'
;GTESVSEMLSEVSRERSSLPEVEETRRRLSSGQDLIGSLTVGEWLDRWLAAKRIRKSGLNRYETDIRVHLKPRIGQRRLDRLRVSHLSEMFADIRDANTEILEHNAQRRAALDALAVVPWKGAEN
;
A
#
# COMPACT_ATOMS: atom_id res chain seq x y z
N GLY A 1 4.65 -11.86 25.99
CA GLY A 1 4.88 -13.18 25.38
C GLY A 1 3.72 -14.12 25.65
N THR A 2 3.50 -14.49 26.91
CA THR A 2 2.41 -15.37 27.37
C THR A 2 1.00 -14.79 27.16
N GLU A 3 0.84 -13.47 27.27
CA GLU A 3 -0.43 -12.76 27.03
C GLU A 3 -0.95 -12.94 25.60
N SER A 4 -0.09 -12.76 24.59
CA SER A 4 -0.46 -12.88 23.18
C SER A 4 -0.89 -14.30 22.79
N VAL A 5 -0.27 -15.32 23.41
CA VAL A 5 -0.62 -16.73 23.21
C VAL A 5 -1.95 -17.05 23.91
N SER A 6 -2.20 -16.49 25.09
CA SER A 6 -3.47 -16.65 25.83
C SER A 6 -4.65 -16.03 25.10
N GLU A 7 -4.45 -14.89 24.44
CA GLU A 7 -5.48 -14.20 23.68
C GLU A 7 -5.81 -14.92 22.37
N MET A 8 -4.79 -15.43 21.65
CA MET A 8 -4.97 -16.27 20.46
C MET A 8 -5.73 -17.58 20.78
N LEU A 9 -5.43 -18.23 21.91
CA LEU A 9 -6.13 -19.45 22.34
C LEU A 9 -7.59 -19.17 22.76
N SER A 10 -7.87 -17.98 23.31
CA SER A 10 -9.23 -17.54 23.62
C SER A 10 -10.06 -17.28 22.37
N GLU A 11 -9.45 -16.76 21.30
CA GLU A 11 -10.09 -16.51 20.00
C GLU A 11 -10.39 -17.83 19.26
N VAL A 12 -9.43 -18.76 19.20
CA VAL A 12 -9.63 -20.09 18.60
C VAL A 12 -10.73 -20.89 19.31
N SER A 13 -10.83 -20.74 20.64
CA SER A 13 -11.89 -21.35 21.45
C SER A 13 -13.28 -20.76 21.14
N ARG A 14 -13.39 -19.45 20.93
CA ARG A 14 -14.64 -18.77 20.55
C ARG A 14 -15.12 -19.15 19.15
N GLU A 15 -14.20 -19.30 18.21
CA GLU A 15 -14.53 -19.57 16.80
C GLU A 15 -14.69 -21.07 16.48
N ARG A 16 -14.41 -21.98 17.44
CA ARG A 16 -14.42 -23.44 17.24
C ARG A 16 -13.57 -23.89 16.04
N SER A 17 -12.52 -23.13 15.76
CA SER A 17 -11.56 -23.40 14.70
C SER A 17 -10.51 -24.41 15.16
N SER A 18 -9.89 -25.14 14.23
CA SER A 18 -8.79 -26.05 14.55
C SER A 18 -7.57 -25.28 15.06
N LEU A 19 -6.89 -25.83 16.07
CA LEU A 19 -5.70 -25.22 16.67
C LEU A 19 -4.62 -24.97 15.59
N PRO A 20 -4.03 -23.77 15.53
CA PRO A 20 -2.97 -23.46 14.59
C PRO A 20 -1.71 -24.28 14.88
N GLU A 21 -0.97 -24.60 13.83
CA GLU A 21 0.25 -25.41 13.91
C GLU A 21 1.36 -24.68 14.68
N VAL A 22 1.88 -25.34 15.72
CA VAL A 22 2.75 -24.74 16.76
C VAL A 22 4.01 -24.09 16.18
N GLU A 23 4.59 -24.66 15.12
CA GLU A 23 5.80 -24.10 14.51
C GLU A 23 5.56 -22.92 13.56
N GLU A 24 4.36 -22.82 13.00
CA GLU A 24 3.95 -21.66 12.23
C GLU A 24 3.70 -20.47 13.18
N THR A 25 3.09 -20.71 14.34
CA THR A 25 2.90 -19.71 15.40
C THR A 25 4.25 -19.22 15.95
N ARG A 26 5.21 -20.13 16.17
CA ARG A 26 6.56 -19.76 16.63
C ARG A 26 7.34 -18.95 15.60
N ARG A 27 7.28 -19.34 14.31
CA ARG A 27 7.91 -18.57 13.24
C ARG A 27 7.35 -17.15 13.19
N ARG A 28 6.02 -17.01 13.17
CA ARG A 28 5.34 -15.70 13.13
C ARG A 28 5.69 -14.80 14.31
N LEU A 29 5.77 -15.38 15.52
CA LEU A 29 6.22 -14.68 16.72
C LEU A 29 7.70 -14.26 16.63
N SER A 30 8.56 -15.11 16.08
CA SER A 30 10.00 -14.81 15.93
C SER A 30 10.27 -13.71 14.89
N SER A 31 9.41 -13.60 13.87
CA SER A 31 9.48 -12.58 12.82
C SER A 31 8.73 -11.28 13.18
N GLY A 32 8.18 -11.15 14.39
CA GLY A 32 7.45 -9.95 14.83
C GLY A 32 6.13 -9.73 14.10
N GLN A 33 5.54 -10.79 13.53
CA GLN A 33 4.28 -10.72 12.82
C GLN A 33 3.15 -10.93 13.84
N ASP A 34 2.28 -9.92 14.02
CA ASP A 34 1.12 -10.01 14.88
C ASP A 34 0.28 -11.24 14.48
N LEU A 35 0.01 -12.11 15.45
CA LEU A 35 -0.78 -13.34 15.31
C LEU A 35 -2.28 -13.05 15.09
N ILE A 36 -2.67 -11.77 15.10
CA ILE A 36 -4.05 -11.31 15.03
C ILE A 36 -4.52 -11.41 13.57
N GLY A 37 -5.38 -12.40 13.31
CA GLY A 37 -5.95 -12.69 12.00
C GLY A 37 -6.89 -11.62 11.43
N SER A 38 -6.80 -10.36 11.85
CA SER A 38 -7.62 -9.26 11.32
C SER A 38 -6.80 -8.09 10.75
N LEU A 39 -5.49 -8.04 10.98
CA LEU A 39 -4.68 -6.88 10.59
C LEU A 39 -4.62 -6.74 9.06
N THR A 40 -5.05 -5.59 8.56
CA THR A 40 -4.94 -5.26 7.14
C THR A 40 -3.54 -4.76 6.80
N VAL A 41 -3.15 -4.89 5.52
CA VAL A 41 -1.88 -4.34 5.03
C VAL A 41 -1.82 -2.82 5.27
N GLY A 42 -2.94 -2.10 5.13
CA GLY A 42 -3.00 -0.66 5.35
C GLY A 42 -2.68 -0.28 6.80
N GLU A 43 -3.29 -0.95 7.77
CA GLU A 43 -3.03 -0.73 9.20
C GLU A 43 -1.61 -1.12 9.59
N TRP A 44 -1.09 -2.21 9.03
CA TRP A 44 0.30 -2.62 9.24
C TRP A 44 1.28 -1.58 8.70
N LEU A 45 1.03 -1.03 7.50
CA LEU A 45 1.87 0.02 6.90
C LEU A 45 1.89 1.30 7.75
N ASP A 46 0.76 1.66 8.36
CA ASP A 46 0.69 2.81 9.26
C ASP A 46 1.51 2.59 10.54
N ARG A 47 1.40 1.41 11.16
CA ARG A 47 2.22 1.04 12.32
C ARG A 47 3.71 1.00 11.98
N TRP A 48 4.05 0.42 10.83
CA TRP A 48 5.43 0.32 10.34
C TRP A 48 6.03 1.71 10.08
N LEU A 49 5.27 2.62 9.46
CA LEU A 49 5.73 3.97 9.18
C LEU A 49 5.93 4.77 10.49
N ALA A 50 5.01 4.66 11.44
CA ALA A 50 5.09 5.31 12.74
C ALA A 50 6.29 4.84 13.59
N ALA A 51 6.65 3.55 13.50
CA ALA A 51 7.79 2.99 14.21
C ALA A 51 9.14 3.36 13.58
N LYS A 52 9.18 3.89 12.35
CA LYS A 52 10.40 4.03 11.57
C LYS A 52 11.18 5.29 11.92
N ARG A 53 12.42 5.12 12.40
CA ARG A 53 13.32 6.23 12.78
C ARG A 53 14.37 6.51 11.69
N ILE A 54 13.97 7.25 10.66
CA ILE A 54 14.84 7.66 9.54
C ILE A 54 14.75 9.18 9.30
N ARG A 55 15.61 9.71 8.40
CA ARG A 55 15.54 11.13 8.00
C ARG A 55 14.15 11.48 7.42
N LYS A 56 13.68 12.69 7.71
CA LYS A 56 12.36 13.20 7.31
C LYS A 56 12.07 13.06 5.81
N SER A 57 13.09 13.27 4.95
CA SER A 57 12.95 13.09 3.50
C SER A 57 12.62 11.66 3.08
N GLY A 58 13.22 10.67 3.75
CA GLY A 58 12.92 9.26 3.52
C GLY A 58 11.53 8.88 4.04
N LEU A 59 11.13 9.42 5.20
CA LEU A 59 9.80 9.18 5.76
C LEU A 59 8.69 9.73 4.84
N ASN A 60 8.85 10.96 4.35
CA ASN A 60 7.90 11.58 3.42
C ASN A 60 7.77 10.82 2.09
N ARG A 61 8.88 10.24 1.60
CA ARG A 61 8.86 9.36 0.43
C ARG A 61 8.03 8.10 0.71
N TYR A 62 8.32 7.40 1.80
CA TYR A 62 7.56 6.19 2.16
C TYR A 62 6.07 6.49 2.40
N GLU A 63 5.74 7.61 3.05
CA GLU A 63 4.36 8.05 3.23
C GLU A 63 3.65 8.26 1.88
N THR A 64 4.33 8.93 0.95
CA THR A 64 3.80 9.15 -0.41
C THR A 64 3.58 7.83 -1.13
N ASP A 65 4.57 6.94 -1.13
CA ASP A 65 4.48 5.63 -1.79
C ASP A 65 3.33 4.80 -1.18
N ILE A 66 3.21 4.79 0.14
CA ILE A 66 2.14 4.10 0.85
C ILE A 66 0.77 4.65 0.46
N ARG A 67 0.60 5.98 0.47
CA ARG A 67 -0.68 6.65 0.20
C ARG A 67 -1.11 6.53 -1.27
N VAL A 68 -0.17 6.65 -2.21
CA VAL A 68 -0.47 6.71 -3.65
C VAL A 68 -0.55 5.31 -4.27
N HIS A 69 0.33 4.39 -3.85
CA HIS A 69 0.50 3.12 -4.55
C HIS A 69 -0.04 1.93 -3.76
N LEU A 70 0.35 1.80 -2.49
CA LEU A 70 0.07 0.58 -1.71
C LEU A 70 -1.35 0.58 -1.13
N LYS A 71 -1.74 1.62 -0.39
CA LYS A 71 -3.05 1.67 0.29
C LYS A 71 -4.24 1.51 -0.67
N PRO A 72 -4.28 2.19 -1.83
CA PRO A 72 -5.42 2.07 -2.74
C PRO A 72 -5.61 0.66 -3.33
N ARG A 73 -4.54 -0.13 -3.42
CA ARG A 73 -4.55 -1.42 -4.15
C ARG A 73 -4.54 -2.63 -3.21
N ILE A 74 -3.68 -2.62 -2.20
CA ILE A 74 -3.49 -3.74 -1.28
C ILE A 74 -3.87 -3.42 0.17
N GLY A 75 -4.18 -2.15 0.49
CA GLY A 75 -4.39 -1.70 1.88
C GLY A 75 -5.55 -2.37 2.61
N GLN A 76 -6.64 -2.70 1.89
CA GLN A 76 -7.82 -3.36 2.48
C GLN A 76 -7.66 -4.87 2.64
N ARG A 77 -6.60 -5.44 2.07
CA ARG A 77 -6.36 -6.89 2.14
C ARG A 77 -5.80 -7.22 3.52
N ARG A 78 -6.22 -8.35 4.06
CA ARG A 78 -5.61 -8.91 5.28
C ARG A 78 -4.15 -9.28 5.01
N LEU A 79 -3.28 -8.97 5.97
CA LEU A 79 -1.85 -9.19 5.86
C LEU A 79 -1.52 -10.68 5.70
N ASP A 80 -2.26 -11.55 6.38
CA ASP A 80 -2.12 -13.01 6.33
C ASP A 80 -2.58 -13.65 5.01
N ARG A 81 -3.34 -12.90 4.19
CA ARG A 81 -3.83 -13.33 2.87
C ARG A 81 -3.15 -12.59 1.72
N LEU A 82 -2.10 -11.82 1.99
CA LEU A 82 -1.31 -11.17 0.95
C LEU A 82 -0.53 -12.25 0.17
N ARG A 83 -0.65 -12.22 -1.16
CA ARG A 83 -0.02 -13.18 -2.07
C ARG A 83 0.80 -12.42 -3.09
N VAL A 84 1.78 -13.10 -3.68
CA VAL A 84 2.63 -12.53 -4.74
C VAL A 84 1.80 -12.05 -5.92
N SER A 85 0.72 -12.75 -6.28
CA SER A 85 -0.21 -12.33 -7.35
C SER A 85 -0.77 -10.92 -7.13
N HIS A 86 -1.16 -10.58 -5.90
CA HIS A 86 -1.69 -9.25 -5.58
C HIS A 86 -0.62 -8.15 -5.73
N LEU A 87 0.66 -8.48 -5.49
CA LEU A 87 1.76 -7.55 -5.72
C LEU A 87 2.03 -7.38 -7.21
N SER A 88 1.99 -8.46 -7.99
CA SER A 88 2.12 -8.41 -9.44
C SER A 88 1.03 -7.56 -10.10
N GLU A 89 -0.23 -7.76 -9.69
CA GLU A 89 -1.37 -6.94 -10.10
C GLU A 89 -1.15 -5.46 -9.73
N MET A 90 -0.77 -5.19 -8.47
CA MET A 90 -0.48 -3.83 -8.02
C MET A 90 0.58 -3.13 -8.89
N PHE A 91 1.67 -3.81 -9.24
CA PHE A 91 2.71 -3.24 -10.10
C PHE A 91 2.26 -3.04 -11.55
N ALA A 92 1.42 -3.93 -12.08
CA ALA A 92 0.81 -3.74 -13.39
C ALA A 92 -0.07 -2.49 -13.39
N ASP A 93 -0.98 -2.35 -12.42
CA ASP A 93 -1.87 -1.19 -12.29
C ASP A 93 -1.11 0.13 -12.13
N ILE A 94 0.03 0.12 -11.43
CA ILE A 94 0.88 1.32 -11.30
C ILE A 94 1.52 1.67 -12.63
N ARG A 95 1.97 0.67 -13.39
CA ARG A 95 2.56 0.88 -14.71
C ARG A 95 1.53 1.45 -15.68
N ASP A 96 0.33 0.89 -15.70
CA ASP A 96 -0.73 1.32 -16.61
C ASP A 96 -1.18 2.76 -16.29
N ALA A 97 -1.39 3.09 -15.01
CA ALA A 97 -1.68 4.46 -14.60
C ALA A 97 -0.55 5.44 -14.96
N ASN A 98 0.71 5.02 -14.84
CA ASN A 98 1.83 5.87 -15.23
C ASN A 98 1.87 6.12 -16.75
N THR A 99 1.57 5.11 -17.57
CA THR A 99 1.47 5.25 -19.02
C THR A 99 0.40 6.28 -19.38
N GLU A 100 -0.80 6.16 -18.80
CA GLU A 100 -1.90 7.11 -19.02
C GLU A 100 -1.52 8.54 -18.60
N ILE A 101 -0.86 8.71 -17.46
CA ILE A 101 -0.38 10.02 -16.99
C ILE A 101 0.64 10.62 -17.98
N LEU A 102 1.56 9.81 -18.51
CA LEU A 102 2.56 10.29 -19.48
C LEU A 102 1.90 10.71 -20.79
N GLU A 103 0.93 9.94 -21.28
CA GLU A 103 0.15 10.27 -22.47
C GLU A 103 -0.64 11.57 -22.30
N HIS A 104 -1.36 11.72 -21.18
CA HIS A 104 -2.09 12.95 -20.86
C HIS A 104 -1.15 14.16 -20.73
N ASN A 105 0.03 13.98 -20.13
CA ASN A 105 1.01 15.06 -20.03
C ASN A 105 1.56 15.47 -21.39
N ALA A 106 1.81 14.51 -22.29
CA ALA A 106 2.25 14.78 -23.66
C ALA A 106 1.17 15.55 -24.44
N GLN A 107 -0.10 15.14 -24.33
CA GLN A 107 -1.23 15.85 -24.94
C GLN A 107 -1.37 17.27 -24.41
N ARG A 108 -1.29 17.46 -23.08
CA ARG A 108 -1.35 18.79 -22.46
C ARG A 108 -0.20 19.68 -22.95
N ARG A 109 1.02 19.14 -23.07
CA ARG A 109 2.16 19.89 -23.59
C ARG A 109 1.94 20.32 -25.03
N ALA A 110 1.52 19.39 -25.90
CA ALA A 110 1.24 19.68 -27.30
C ALA A 110 0.13 20.74 -27.47
N ALA A 111 -0.91 20.71 -26.64
CA ALA A 111 -1.97 21.71 -26.65
C ALA A 111 -1.46 23.11 -26.25
N LEU A 112 -0.60 23.19 -25.23
CA LEU A 112 0.04 24.45 -24.83
C LEU A 112 0.96 25.00 -25.92
N ASP A 113 1.74 24.14 -26.56
CA ASP A 113 2.64 24.52 -27.65
C ASP A 113 1.83 25.01 -28.86
N ALA A 114 0.72 24.33 -29.19
CA ALA A 114 -0.19 24.78 -30.25
C ALA A 114 -0.81 26.16 -29.94
N LEU A 115 -1.28 26.38 -28.71
CA LEU A 115 -1.81 27.68 -28.27
C LEU A 115 -0.75 28.79 -28.32
N ALA A 116 0.51 28.49 -27.99
CA ALA A 116 1.61 29.46 -28.07
C ALA A 116 1.91 29.91 -29.50
N VAL A 117 1.62 29.07 -30.50
CA VAL A 117 1.81 29.39 -31.93
C VAL A 117 0.62 30.16 -32.50
N VAL A 118 -0.55 30.12 -31.87
CA VAL A 118 -1.73 30.91 -32.32
C VAL A 118 -1.44 32.40 -32.09
N PRO A 119 -1.39 33.23 -33.15
CA PRO A 119 -1.25 34.68 -32.98
C PRO A 119 -2.47 35.22 -32.24
N TRP A 120 -2.24 35.99 -31.18
CA TRP A 120 -3.31 36.64 -30.43
C TRP A 120 -4.08 37.62 -31.33
N LYS A 121 -5.23 37.19 -31.85
CA LYS A 121 -6.19 38.05 -32.58
C LYS A 121 -6.96 38.92 -31.59
N GLY A 122 -6.29 39.92 -31.03
CA GLY A 122 -6.87 40.87 -30.08
C GLY A 122 -6.49 42.34 -30.31
N ALA A 123 -5.80 42.68 -31.40
CA ALA A 123 -5.30 44.04 -31.64
C ALA A 123 -6.00 44.81 -32.78
N GLU A 124 -7.03 44.25 -33.40
CA GLU A 124 -7.81 44.92 -34.45
C GLU A 124 -9.31 44.88 -34.11
N ASN A 125 -9.75 45.79 -33.24
CA ASN A 125 -11.11 46.31 -33.14
C ASN A 125 -11.14 47.56 -32.24
#